data_AF-A0A285IVY1-F1
#
_entry.id   AF-A0A285IVY1-F1
#
_cell.length_a   1.000
_cell.length_b   1.000
_cell.length_c   1.000
_cell.angle_alpha   90.00
_cell.angle_beta   90.00
_cell.angle_gamma   90.00
#
_symmetry.space_group_name_H-M   'P 1'
#
loop_
_entity.id
_entity.type
_entity.pdbx_description
1 polymer ?
#
loop_
_entity_poly.entity_id
_entity_poly.type
_entity_poly.pdbx_seq_one_letter_code
_entity_poly.pdbx_strand_id
1 'polypeptide(L)'
;MAAFLTVALAGSCPDHLFVSQSNEVELTSDRVYIPDILVVRFEAAKSGRGKFPASDVVLAAEIVSPSTKGTDRVTKPTGYAHAGIPHFWLIETLNGLEITTFELNSETRSYEETGFFSGDDSIRVEQPWSIEIALASVRPRNL
;
A
#
# COMPACT_ATOMS: atom_id res chain seq x y z
N MET A 1 -4.35 -11.67 5.47
CA MET A 1 -3.61 -11.16 4.29
C MET A 1 -2.67 -10.03 4.70
N ALA A 2 -3.18 -8.90 5.22
CA ALA A 2 -2.35 -7.74 5.63
C ALA A 2 -1.08 -8.11 6.41
N ALA A 3 -1.22 -8.91 7.48
CA ALA A 3 -0.08 -9.37 8.29
C ALA A 3 1.03 -10.06 7.48
N PHE A 4 0.69 -10.97 6.57
CA PHE A 4 1.70 -11.69 5.78
C PHE A 4 2.40 -10.77 4.78
N LEU A 5 1.65 -9.93 4.07
CA LEU A 5 2.24 -9.00 3.11
C LEU A 5 3.10 -7.94 3.80
N THR A 6 2.69 -7.46 4.97
CA THR A 6 3.52 -6.55 5.80
C THR A 6 4.81 -7.20 6.26
N VAL A 7 4.77 -8.45 6.71
CA VAL A 7 6.00 -9.19 7.08
C VAL A 7 6.91 -9.36 5.87
N ALA A 8 6.35 -9.72 4.71
CA ALA A 8 7.11 -9.89 3.48
C ALA A 8 7.78 -8.57 3.02
N LEU A 9 7.03 -7.45 3.04
CA LEU A 9 7.56 -6.12 2.74
C LEU A 9 8.66 -5.73 3.76
N ALA A 10 8.41 -5.93 5.05
CA ALA A 10 9.37 -5.61 6.10
C ALA A 10 10.68 -6.39 5.97
N GLY A 11 10.63 -7.63 5.45
CA GLY A 11 11.80 -8.49 5.27
C GLY A 11 12.84 -7.96 4.27
N SER A 12 12.47 -7.04 3.39
CA SER A 12 13.40 -6.38 2.44
C SER A 12 13.39 -4.85 2.56
N CYS A 13 12.62 -4.30 3.51
CA CYS A 13 12.46 -2.86 3.68
C CYS A 13 13.82 -2.22 4.06
N PRO A 14 14.28 -1.20 3.32
CA PRO A 14 15.54 -0.54 3.64
C PRO A 14 15.44 0.30 4.92
N ASP A 15 16.58 0.52 5.60
CA ASP A 15 16.65 1.17 6.93
C ASP A 15 16.04 2.60 7.00
N HIS A 16 15.92 3.29 5.87
CA HIS A 16 15.36 4.63 5.79
C HIS A 16 13.82 4.64 5.63
N LEU A 17 13.20 3.46 5.49
CA LEU A 17 11.77 3.26 5.41
C LEU A 17 11.28 2.38 6.57
N PHE A 18 9.98 2.42 6.81
CA PHE A 18 9.32 1.63 7.84
C PHE A 18 7.98 1.12 7.34
N VAL A 19 7.75 -0.19 7.42
CA VAL A 19 6.46 -0.81 7.10
C VAL A 19 5.55 -0.76 8.32
N SER A 20 4.33 -0.29 8.11
CA SER A 20 3.36 0.01 9.15
C SER A 20 1.97 -0.49 8.73
N GLN A 21 1.03 -0.58 9.68
CA GLN A 21 -0.31 -1.11 9.44
C GLN A 21 -1.34 -0.33 10.24
N SER A 22 -2.49 -0.06 9.62
CA SER A 22 -3.66 0.52 10.29
C SER A 22 -3.37 1.82 11.07
N ASN A 23 -2.43 2.62 10.57
CA ASN A 23 -2.14 3.95 11.10
C ASN A 23 -2.88 5.02 10.29
N GLU A 24 -3.19 6.14 10.96
CA GLU A 24 -3.84 7.27 10.32
C GLU A 24 -2.90 7.98 9.34
N VAL A 25 -3.42 8.36 8.19
CA VAL A 25 -2.78 9.21 7.19
C VAL A 25 -3.56 10.50 7.06
N GLU A 26 -2.94 11.60 7.48
CA GLU A 26 -3.49 12.94 7.36
C GLU A 26 -3.26 13.45 5.92
N LEU A 27 -4.33 13.47 5.10
CA LEU A 27 -4.30 13.92 3.70
C LEU A 27 -4.42 15.45 3.61
N THR A 28 -5.34 16.00 4.40
CA THR A 28 -5.60 17.43 4.59
C THR A 28 -5.92 17.68 6.06
N SER A 29 -6.14 18.93 6.47
CA SER A 29 -6.51 19.28 7.85
C SER A 29 -7.81 18.63 8.35
N ASP A 30 -8.67 18.18 7.44
CA ASP A 30 -10.01 17.64 7.71
C ASP A 30 -10.25 16.23 7.14
N ARG A 31 -9.24 15.63 6.49
CA ARG A 31 -9.38 14.31 5.84
C ARG A 31 -8.27 13.36 6.29
N VAL A 32 -8.70 12.26 6.88
CA VAL A 32 -7.84 11.18 7.37
C VAL A 32 -8.29 9.86 6.78
N TYR A 33 -7.35 9.05 6.30
CA TYR A 33 -7.58 7.64 5.94
C TYR A 33 -6.73 6.70 6.78
N ILE A 34 -7.14 5.45 6.86
CA ILE A 34 -6.41 4.38 7.54
C ILE A 34 -6.21 3.27 6.50
N PRO A 35 -5.05 3.24 5.82
CA PRO A 35 -4.72 2.15 4.91
C PRO A 35 -4.45 0.85 5.66
N ASP A 36 -4.70 -0.27 5.01
CA ASP A 36 -4.40 -1.59 5.58
C ASP A 36 -2.89 -1.80 5.76
N ILE A 37 -2.08 -1.31 4.81
CA ILE A 37 -0.62 -1.37 4.86
C ILE A 37 -0.04 -0.02 4.41
N LEU A 38 1.02 0.39 5.08
CA LEU A 38 1.76 1.61 4.82
C LEU A 38 3.25 1.32 4.72
N VAL A 39 3.94 2.07 3.87
CA VAL A 39 5.37 2.30 4.01
C VAL A 39 5.59 3.79 4.16
N VAL A 40 6.34 4.16 5.20
CA VAL A 40 6.63 5.56 5.55
C VAL A 40 8.13 5.79 5.67
N ARG A 41 8.54 7.05 5.66
CA ARG A 41 9.91 7.43 6.03
C ARG A 41 10.19 7.04 7.48
N PHE A 42 11.33 6.40 7.74
CA PHE A 42 11.68 5.91 9.08
C PHE A 42 11.69 7.01 10.15
N GLU A 43 12.15 8.22 9.80
CA GLU A 43 12.16 9.35 10.73
C GLU A 43 10.76 9.76 11.21
N ALA A 44 9.73 9.63 10.37
CA ALA A 44 8.35 9.90 10.77
C ALA A 44 7.84 8.84 11.78
N ALA A 45 8.22 7.57 11.57
CA ALA A 45 7.86 6.45 12.44
C ALA A 45 8.42 6.59 13.87
N LYS A 46 9.62 7.17 14.03
CA LYS A 46 10.26 7.38 15.34
C LYS A 46 9.45 8.28 16.29
N SER A 47 8.57 9.12 15.76
CA SER A 47 7.73 10.00 16.57
C SER A 47 6.76 9.23 17.48
N GLY A 48 6.44 7.97 17.15
CA GLY A 48 5.53 7.12 17.92
C GLY A 48 4.08 7.61 17.96
N ARG A 49 3.70 8.58 17.10
CA ARG A 49 2.38 9.23 17.15
C ARG A 49 1.23 8.37 16.63
N GLY A 50 1.54 7.27 15.93
CA GLY A 50 0.55 6.38 15.32
C GLY A 50 -0.21 7.00 14.14
N LYS A 51 0.25 8.14 13.63
CA LYS A 51 -0.32 8.87 12.51
C LYS A 51 0.77 9.57 11.71
N PHE A 52 0.56 9.69 10.41
CA PHE A 52 1.53 10.18 9.45
C PHE A 52 0.92 11.25 8.54
N PRO A 53 1.60 12.37 8.27
CA PRO A 53 1.20 13.22 7.17
C PRO A 53 1.42 12.48 5.85
N ALA A 54 0.58 12.71 4.84
CA ALA A 54 0.70 12.05 3.54
C ALA A 54 2.08 12.22 2.89
N SER A 55 2.79 13.32 3.18
CA SER A 55 4.15 13.60 2.69
C SER A 55 5.22 12.62 3.18
N ASP A 56 4.96 11.93 4.30
CA ASP A 56 5.87 10.91 4.85
C ASP A 56 5.53 9.50 4.38
N VAL A 57 4.40 9.31 3.69
CA VAL A 57 3.96 8.03 3.13
C VAL A 57 4.56 7.84 1.74
N VAL A 58 5.26 6.73 1.52
CA VAL A 58 5.83 6.38 0.21
C VAL A 58 4.98 5.33 -0.52
N LEU A 59 4.31 4.44 0.21
CA LEU A 59 3.36 3.46 -0.32
C LEU A 59 2.15 3.34 0.60
N ALA A 60 0.96 3.38 0.03
CA ALA A 60 -0.28 2.98 0.69
C ALA A 60 -0.87 1.75 -0.03
N ALA A 61 -1.33 0.74 0.71
CA ALA A 61 -2.01 -0.41 0.14
C ALA A 61 -3.35 -0.67 0.81
N GLU A 62 -4.33 -1.07 0.01
CA GLU A 62 -5.70 -1.32 0.42
C GLU A 62 -6.15 -2.72 0.03
N ILE A 63 -6.75 -3.43 0.98
CA ILE A 63 -7.34 -4.74 0.77
C ILE A 63 -8.83 -4.56 0.52
N VAL A 64 -9.25 -4.83 -0.70
CA VAL A 64 -10.63 -4.67 -1.13
C VAL A 64 -11.52 -5.66 -0.38
N SER A 65 -12.44 -5.13 0.42
CA SER A 65 -13.52 -5.92 1.04
C SER A 65 -14.85 -5.71 0.30
N PRO A 66 -15.79 -6.68 0.35
CA PRO A 66 -17.13 -6.51 -0.21
C PRO A 66 -17.85 -5.25 0.29
N SER A 67 -17.65 -4.90 1.56
CA SER A 67 -18.29 -3.75 2.22
C SER A 67 -17.67 -2.40 1.87
N THR A 68 -16.42 -2.36 1.40
CA THR A 68 -15.66 -1.12 1.16
C THR A 68 -15.18 -0.98 -0.28
N LYS A 69 -15.60 -1.88 -1.18
CA LYS A 69 -15.15 -1.97 -2.57
C LYS A 69 -15.10 -0.64 -3.32
N GLY A 70 -16.16 0.16 -3.26
CA GLY A 70 -16.18 1.47 -3.92
C GLY A 70 -15.16 2.45 -3.31
N THR A 71 -15.02 2.43 -2.00
CA THR A 71 -14.07 3.27 -1.26
C THR A 71 -12.63 2.88 -1.58
N ASP A 72 -12.31 1.59 -1.52
CA ASP A 72 -10.93 1.10 -1.73
C ASP A 72 -10.49 1.18 -3.19
N ARG A 73 -11.42 1.01 -4.15
CA ARG A 73 -11.10 1.09 -5.59
C ARG A 73 -11.09 2.50 -6.16
N VAL A 74 -11.80 3.45 -5.54
CA VAL A 74 -12.02 4.78 -6.15
C VAL A 74 -11.72 5.91 -5.17
N THR A 75 -12.44 5.97 -4.05
CA THR A 75 -12.39 7.13 -3.15
C THR A 75 -11.03 7.31 -2.48
N LYS A 76 -10.45 6.24 -1.94
CA LYS A 76 -9.15 6.24 -1.27
C LYS A 76 -8.00 6.48 -2.26
N PRO A 77 -7.88 5.76 -3.38
CA PRO A 77 -6.83 6.01 -4.37
C PRO A 77 -6.84 7.46 -4.88
N THR A 78 -8.02 8.02 -5.15
CA THR A 78 -8.15 9.43 -5.55
C THR A 78 -7.62 10.37 -4.46
N GLY A 79 -7.96 10.11 -3.19
CA GLY A 79 -7.44 10.88 -2.06
C GLY A 79 -5.92 10.80 -1.91
N TYR A 80 -5.36 9.60 -2.01
CA TYR A 80 -3.91 9.37 -1.93
C TYR A 80 -3.15 10.06 -3.07
N ALA A 81 -3.65 9.98 -4.29
CA ALA A 81 -3.05 10.61 -5.45
C ALA A 81 -3.06 12.15 -5.35
N HIS A 82 -4.18 12.73 -4.92
CA HIS A 82 -4.29 14.17 -4.67
C HIS A 82 -3.35 14.62 -3.54
N ALA A 83 -3.18 13.80 -2.50
CA ALA A 83 -2.24 14.08 -1.41
C ALA A 83 -0.77 13.85 -1.79
N GLY A 84 -0.50 13.24 -2.95
CA GLY A 84 0.86 13.07 -3.49
C GLY A 84 1.58 11.81 -3.04
N ILE A 85 0.87 10.79 -2.57
CA ILE A 85 1.48 9.52 -2.18
C ILE A 85 2.00 8.80 -3.44
N PRO A 86 3.31 8.52 -3.56
CA PRO A 86 3.90 8.07 -4.83
C PRO A 86 3.41 6.71 -5.31
N HIS A 87 3.24 5.75 -4.40
CA HIS A 87 2.87 4.38 -4.77
C HIS A 87 1.56 3.97 -4.10
N PHE A 88 0.72 3.27 -4.87
CA PHE A 88 -0.52 2.71 -4.37
C PHE A 88 -0.68 1.26 -4.83
N TRP A 89 -1.02 0.36 -3.91
CA TRP A 89 -1.31 -1.04 -4.25
C TRP A 89 -2.75 -1.38 -3.89
N LEU A 90 -3.47 -1.97 -4.85
CA LEU A 90 -4.81 -2.52 -4.65
C LEU A 90 -4.72 -4.03 -4.52
N ILE A 91 -5.22 -4.58 -3.43
CA ILE A 91 -5.14 -6.02 -3.12
C ILE A 91 -6.55 -6.59 -3.11
N GLU A 92 -6.84 -7.54 -4.00
CA GLU A 92 -8.12 -8.26 -4.01
C GLU A 92 -7.93 -9.70 -3.54
N THR A 93 -8.88 -10.20 -2.74
CA THR A 93 -8.79 -11.55 -2.15
C THR A 93 -10.03 -12.41 -2.38
N LEU A 94 -11.06 -11.91 -3.06
CA LEU A 94 -12.35 -12.61 -3.17
C LEU A 94 -12.31 -13.82 -4.11
N ASN A 95 -11.51 -13.75 -5.18
CA ASN A 95 -11.40 -14.81 -6.19
C ASN A 95 -9.98 -15.38 -6.27
N GLY A 96 -9.25 -15.35 -5.16
CA GLY A 96 -7.81 -15.53 -5.11
C GLY A 96 -7.10 -14.22 -4.80
N LEU A 97 -5.79 -14.30 -4.51
CA LEU A 97 -4.97 -13.12 -4.26
C LEU A 97 -4.55 -12.50 -5.59
N GLU A 98 -5.00 -11.27 -5.82
CA GLU A 98 -4.62 -10.39 -6.92
C GLU A 98 -4.04 -9.10 -6.33
N ILE A 99 -2.96 -8.60 -6.92
CA ILE A 99 -2.34 -7.34 -6.52
C ILE A 99 -2.08 -6.50 -7.77
N THR A 100 -2.67 -5.31 -7.81
CA THR A 100 -2.38 -4.30 -8.82
C THR A 100 -1.53 -3.20 -8.21
N THR A 101 -0.41 -2.87 -8.83
CA THR A 101 0.49 -1.80 -8.39
C THR A 101 0.30 -0.57 -9.25
N PHE A 102 0.41 0.59 -8.63
CA PHE A 102 0.24 1.87 -9.31
C PHE A 102 1.32 2.87 -8.88
N GLU A 103 1.65 3.77 -9.79
CA GLU A 103 2.51 4.93 -9.56
C GLU A 103 1.76 6.23 -9.84
N LEU A 104 2.06 7.25 -9.03
CA LEU A 104 1.43 8.55 -9.15
C LEU A 104 1.97 9.29 -10.38
N ASN A 105 1.08 9.65 -11.30
CA ASN A 105 1.34 10.72 -12.25
C ASN A 105 1.18 12.07 -11.52
N SER A 106 2.31 12.73 -11.27
CA SER A 106 2.33 13.99 -10.51
C SER A 106 1.65 15.17 -11.23
N GLU A 107 1.56 15.13 -12.57
CA GLU A 107 0.92 16.17 -13.37
C GLU A 107 -0.60 16.06 -13.30
N THR A 108 -1.14 14.85 -13.47
CA THR A 108 -2.59 14.60 -13.47
C THR A 108 -3.17 14.36 -12.09
N ARG A 109 -2.34 14.09 -11.08
CA ARG A 109 -2.75 13.64 -9.73
C ARG A 109 -3.62 12.39 -9.78
N SER A 110 -3.29 11.47 -10.68
CA SER A 110 -3.93 10.17 -10.81
C SER A 110 -2.90 9.05 -10.78
N TYR A 111 -3.34 7.85 -10.40
CA TYR A 111 -2.52 6.67 -10.44
C TYR A 111 -2.53 6.03 -11.84
N GLU A 112 -1.36 5.59 -12.29
CA GLU A 112 -1.15 4.78 -13.49
C GLU A 112 -0.74 3.38 -13.08
N GLU A 113 -1.35 2.36 -13.70
CA GLU A 113 -1.05 0.96 -13.40
C GLU A 113 0.38 0.60 -13.87
N THR A 114 1.14 -0.01 -12.98
CA THR A 114 2.52 -0.44 -13.25
C THR A 114 2.68 -1.96 -13.24
N GLY A 115 1.69 -2.70 -12.74
CA GLY A 115 1.75 -4.16 -12.71
C GLY A 115 0.47 -4.80 -12.17
N PHE A 116 0.24 -6.04 -12.58
CA PHE A 116 -0.83 -6.91 -12.10
C PHE A 116 -0.24 -8.30 -11.84
N PHE A 117 -0.47 -8.83 -10.63
CA PHE A 117 0.08 -10.09 -10.16
C PHE A 117 -1.03 -10.96 -9.56
N SER A 118 -1.10 -12.23 -9.95
CA SER A 118 -2.12 -13.18 -9.48
C SER A 118 -1.58 -14.61 -9.45
N GLY A 119 -2.37 -15.60 -9.00
CA GLY A 119 -1.97 -17.01 -9.12
C GLY A 119 -0.61 -17.31 -8.47
N ASP A 120 0.33 -17.91 -9.19
CA ASP A 120 1.66 -18.24 -8.66
C ASP A 120 2.73 -17.17 -8.98
N ASP A 121 2.30 -15.96 -9.33
CA ASP A 121 3.19 -14.85 -9.64
C ASP A 121 4.06 -14.44 -8.44
N SER A 122 5.12 -13.72 -8.75
CA SER A 122 5.87 -12.94 -7.77
C SER A 122 5.75 -11.46 -8.12
N ILE A 123 5.40 -10.65 -7.14
CA ILE A 123 5.48 -9.19 -7.25
C ILE A 123 6.93 -8.84 -7.52
N ARG A 124 7.19 -8.08 -8.59
CA ARG A 124 8.51 -7.55 -8.92
C ARG A 124 8.37 -6.09 -9.30
N VAL A 125 8.81 -5.21 -8.42
CA VAL A 125 8.82 -3.76 -8.67
C VAL A 125 10.15 -3.16 -8.21
N GLU A 126 10.59 -2.12 -8.90
CA GLU A 126 11.86 -1.43 -8.60
C GLU A 126 11.69 -0.26 -7.62
N GLN A 127 10.45 0.18 -7.40
CA GLN A 127 10.08 1.30 -6.54
C GLN A 127 8.94 0.89 -5.58
N PRO A 128 8.89 1.43 -4.35
CA PRO A 128 9.79 2.44 -3.77
C PRO A 128 11.19 1.91 -3.38
N TRP A 129 11.38 0.60 -3.41
CA TRP A 129 12.68 -0.08 -3.48
C TRP A 129 12.48 -1.36 -4.28
N SER A 130 13.57 -2.09 -4.55
CA SER A 130 13.47 -3.41 -5.18
C SER A 130 12.69 -4.37 -4.28
N ILE A 131 11.44 -4.67 -4.65
CA ILE A 131 10.56 -5.59 -3.93
C ILE A 131 10.35 -6.83 -4.80
N GLU A 132 10.73 -7.99 -4.26
CA GLU A 132 10.39 -9.31 -4.82
C GLU A 132 9.66 -10.15 -3.77
N ILE A 133 8.37 -10.43 -4.01
CA ILE A 133 7.53 -11.20 -3.08
C ILE A 133 6.73 -12.24 -3.87
N ALA A 134 6.97 -13.52 -3.61
CA ALA A 134 6.14 -14.59 -4.16
C ALA A 134 4.73 -14.53 -3.56
N LEU A 135 3.68 -14.50 -4.39
CA LEU A 135 2.30 -14.46 -3.88
C LEU A 135 1.97 -15.70 -3.04
N ALA A 136 2.58 -16.84 -3.35
CA ALA A 136 2.47 -18.07 -2.56
C ALA A 136 2.96 -17.90 -1.10
N SER A 137 3.89 -16.98 -0.80
CA SER A 137 4.40 -16.78 0.56
C SER A 137 3.54 -15.86 1.42
N VAL A 138 2.59 -15.14 0.83
CA VAL A 138 1.71 -14.20 1.53
C VAL A 138 0.25 -14.68 1.63
N ARG A 139 -0.02 -15.89 1.15
CA ARG A 139 -1.31 -16.57 1.32
C ARG A 139 -1.40 -17.30 2.67
N PRO A 140 -2.57 -17.30 3.33
CA PRO A 140 -2.83 -18.27 4.38
C PRO A 140 -2.69 -19.70 3.83
N ARG A 141 -1.98 -20.56 4.55
CA ARG A 141 -1.95 -22.01 4.23
C ARG A 141 -3.37 -22.53 4.42
N ASN A 142 -4.00 -23.05 3.35
CA ASN A 142 -5.32 -23.69 3.29
C ASN A 142 -6.53 -22.78 2.93
N LEU A 143 -6.51 -22.18 1.74
CA LEU A 143 -7.73 -21.86 0.98
C LEU A 143 -7.58 -22.40 -0.44
#